data_AF-A0A973E634-F1
#
_entry.id   AF-A0A973E634-F1
#
_cell.length_a   1.000
_cell.length_b   1.000
_cell.length_c   1.000
_cell.angle_alpha   90.00
_cell.angle_beta   90.00
_cell.angle_gamma   90.00
#
_symmetry.space_group_name_H-M   'P 1'
#
loop_
_entity.id
_entity.type
_entity.pdbx_description
1 polymer ?
#
loop_
_entity_poly.entity_id
_entity_poly.type
_entity_poly.pdbx_seq_one_letter_code
_entity_poly.pdbx_strand_id
1 'polypeptide(L)'
;MHHTRNIAFAGLLVMATMSAQATAAEFECTSGSLMKHVSEQTREIDAYISSSDNPQQTQQELTSMARGLRENGQVSNHDDEMKKLASGAEFQPSQSFCNDMQTTMAAIRSYMGSHPH
;
A
#
# COMPACT_ATOMS: atom_id res chain seq x y z
N MET A 1 12.01 -40.01 -57.26
CA MET A 1 11.55 -40.75 -56.07
C MET A 1 12.14 -40.10 -54.82
N HIS A 2 11.24 -39.50 -54.03
CA HIS A 2 11.30 -39.06 -52.63
C HIS A 2 12.56 -39.35 -51.81
N HIS A 3 13.15 -38.33 -51.17
CA HIS A 3 12.90 -37.97 -49.75
C HIS A 3 13.88 -36.84 -49.32
N THR A 4 13.40 -35.60 -49.22
CA THR A 4 14.12 -34.53 -48.51
C THR A 4 13.38 -34.27 -47.21
N ARG A 5 14.03 -34.60 -46.09
CA ARG A 5 13.48 -34.51 -44.73
C ARG A 5 13.28 -33.06 -44.32
N ASN A 6 12.06 -32.76 -43.86
CA ASN A 6 11.66 -31.56 -43.17
C ASN A 6 12.57 -31.27 -41.96
N ILE A 7 13.01 -30.02 -41.84
CA ILE A 7 13.32 -29.43 -40.54
C ILE A 7 12.69 -28.04 -40.53
N ALA A 8 11.53 -27.97 -39.89
CA ALA A 8 10.89 -26.73 -39.48
C ALA A 8 11.52 -26.28 -38.17
N PHE A 9 12.03 -25.05 -38.11
CA PHE A 9 12.21 -24.31 -36.86
C PHE A 9 11.57 -22.94 -37.04
N ALA A 10 10.25 -22.92 -36.90
CA ALA A 10 9.53 -21.75 -36.45
C ALA A 10 9.72 -21.67 -34.92
N GLY A 11 10.13 -20.51 -34.42
CA GLY A 11 10.35 -20.33 -33.00
C GLY A 11 10.91 -18.96 -32.67
N LEU A 12 10.12 -17.92 -32.95
CA LEU A 12 10.34 -16.57 -32.46
C LEU A 12 10.36 -16.62 -30.92
N LEU A 13 11.52 -16.45 -30.30
CA LEU A 13 11.63 -16.24 -28.85
C LEU A 13 11.04 -14.88 -28.50
N VAL A 14 9.76 -14.85 -28.12
CA VAL A 14 9.20 -13.75 -27.34
C VAL A 14 9.64 -14.01 -25.90
N MET A 15 10.75 -13.40 -25.49
CA MET A 15 11.03 -13.22 -24.06
C MET A 15 10.02 -12.21 -23.52
N ALA A 16 8.84 -12.70 -23.14
CA ALA A 16 8.02 -11.97 -22.19
C ALA A 16 8.78 -11.98 -20.86
N THR A 17 9.56 -10.94 -20.60
CA THR A 17 9.97 -10.61 -19.24
C THR A 17 8.70 -10.18 -18.51
N MET A 18 7.90 -11.17 -18.10
CA MET A 18 6.95 -10.97 -17.03
C MET A 18 7.80 -10.72 -15.80
N SER A 19 8.01 -9.44 -15.49
CA SER A 19 8.37 -9.01 -14.16
C SER A 19 7.25 -9.50 -13.26
N ALA A 20 7.40 -10.72 -12.74
CA ALA A 20 6.69 -11.18 -11.57
C ALA A 20 7.16 -10.28 -10.43
N GLN A 21 6.61 -9.07 -10.38
CA GLN A 21 6.58 -8.27 -9.18
C GLN A 21 5.87 -9.17 -8.18
N ALA A 22 6.57 -9.54 -7.11
CA ALA A 22 5.98 -10.27 -6.01
C ALA A 22 4.73 -9.49 -5.57
N THR A 23 3.55 -9.93 -5.99
CA THR A 23 2.29 -9.32 -5.59
C THR A 23 2.03 -9.78 -4.17
N ALA A 24 2.67 -9.11 -3.21
CA ALA A 24 1.97 -8.83 -1.95
C ALA A 24 0.61 -8.29 -2.39
N ALA A 25 -0.46 -9.06 -2.12
CA ALA A 25 -1.79 -8.91 -2.71
C ALA A 25 -2.01 -7.49 -3.26
N GLU A 26 -2.08 -7.36 -4.59
CA GLU A 26 -2.16 -6.05 -5.26
C GLU A 26 -3.14 -5.18 -4.49
N PHE A 27 -2.64 -4.09 -3.91
CA PHE A 27 -3.48 -3.12 -3.23
C PHE A 27 -4.45 -2.58 -4.29
N GLU A 28 -5.69 -3.08 -4.28
CA GLU A 28 -6.70 -2.60 -5.20
C GLU A 28 -7.09 -1.18 -4.81
N CYS A 29 -7.00 -0.24 -5.75
CA CYS A 29 -7.39 1.14 -5.53
C CYS A 29 -8.93 1.29 -5.61
N THR A 30 -9.61 0.74 -4.60
CA THR A 30 -11.06 0.82 -4.40
C THR A 30 -11.36 1.31 -2.99
N SER A 31 -12.51 1.97 -2.79
CA SER A 31 -12.91 2.41 -1.43
C SER A 31 -13.05 1.23 -0.47
N GLY A 32 -13.57 0.08 -0.93
CA GLY A 32 -13.69 -1.13 -0.11
C GLY A 32 -12.34 -1.69 0.35
N SER A 33 -11.37 -1.77 -0.57
CA SER A 33 -10.00 -2.18 -0.25
C SER A 33 -9.31 -1.21 0.72
N LEU A 34 -9.44 0.10 0.46
CA LEU A 34 -8.93 1.15 1.36
C LEU A 34 -9.53 1.04 2.76
N MET A 35 -10.86 0.90 2.87
CA MET A 35 -11.53 0.77 4.17
C MET A 35 -11.05 -0.47 4.93
N LYS A 36 -10.86 -1.60 4.23
CA LYS A 36 -10.32 -2.82 4.83
C LYS A 36 -8.92 -2.57 5.38
N HIS A 37 -8.02 -2.04 4.56
CA HIS A 37 -6.63 -1.79 4.97
C HIS A 37 -6.50 -0.73 6.06
N VAL A 38 -7.28 0.35 6.00
CA VAL A 38 -7.33 1.35 7.08
C VAL A 38 -7.82 0.70 8.38
N SER A 39 -8.87 -0.12 8.33
CA SER A 39 -9.39 -0.81 9.52
C SER A 39 -8.38 -1.79 10.13
N GLU A 40 -7.64 -2.53 9.29
CA GLU A 40 -6.54 -3.40 9.73
C GLU A 40 -5.41 -2.58 10.35
N GLN A 41 -4.96 -1.52 9.68
CA GLN A 41 -3.87 -0.67 10.15
C GLN A 41 -4.23 0.03 11.46
N THR A 42 -5.47 0.51 11.63
CA THR A 42 -5.94 1.11 12.89
C THR A 42 -5.85 0.11 14.04
N ARG A 43 -6.26 -1.15 13.84
CA ARG A 43 -6.13 -2.19 14.88
C ARG A 43 -4.67 -2.47 15.24
N GLU A 44 -3.78 -2.50 14.25
CA GLU A 44 -2.33 -2.66 14.48
C GLU A 44 -1.76 -1.50 15.31
N ILE A 45 -2.12 -0.26 14.95
CA ILE A 45 -1.71 0.95 15.68
C ILE A 45 -2.23 0.93 17.11
N ASP A 46 -3.52 0.61 17.30
CA ASP A 46 -4.14 0.56 18.63
C ASP A 46 -3.46 -0.48 19.52
N ALA A 47 -3.18 -1.66 18.97
CA ALA A 47 -2.45 -2.71 19.68
C ALA A 47 -1.06 -2.23 20.11
N TYR A 48 -0.31 -1.64 19.18
CA TYR A 48 1.04 -1.10 19.44
C TYR A 48 1.03 0.01 20.51
N ILE A 49 0.10 0.97 20.41
CA ILE A 49 -0.06 2.02 21.42
C ILE A 49 -0.41 1.39 22.78
N SER A 50 -1.32 0.41 22.82
CA SER A 50 -1.75 -0.23 24.06
C SER A 50 -0.66 -1.06 24.74
N SER A 51 0.30 -1.58 23.99
CA SER A 51 1.45 -2.32 24.52
C SER A 51 2.60 -1.44 24.96
N SER A 52 2.56 -0.14 24.67
CA SER A 52 3.62 0.81 25.03
C SER A 52 3.63 1.12 26.53
N ASP A 53 4.83 1.29 27.10
CA ASP A 53 5.03 1.84 28.45
C ASP A 53 4.50 3.28 28.57
N ASN A 54 4.45 4.03 27.46
CA ASN A 54 3.91 5.38 27.40
C ASN A 54 2.99 5.58 26.18
N PRO A 55 1.73 5.11 26.26
CA PRO A 55 0.79 5.15 25.13
C PRO A 55 0.54 6.57 24.59
N GLN A 56 0.57 7.58 25.45
CA GLN A 56 0.32 8.97 25.09
C GLN A 56 1.47 9.53 24.25
N GLN A 57 2.72 9.25 24.65
CA GLN A 57 3.89 9.64 23.87
C GLN A 57 3.92 8.89 22.53
N THR A 58 3.67 7.58 22.54
CA THR A 58 3.63 6.78 21.31
C THR A 58 2.58 7.29 20.31
N GLN A 59 1.39 7.66 20.79
CA GLN A 59 0.36 8.27 19.94
C GLN A 59 0.83 9.60 19.33
N GLN A 60 1.53 10.44 20.11
CA GLN A 60 2.07 11.72 19.65
C GLN A 60 3.16 11.53 18.59
N GLU A 61 4.03 10.53 18.77
CA GLU A 61 5.11 10.21 17.83
C GLU A 61 4.54 9.72 16.49
N LEU A 62 3.58 8.79 16.52
CA LEU A 62 2.86 8.32 15.31
C LEU A 62 2.15 9.48 14.59
N THR A 63 1.47 10.34 15.33
CA THR A 63 0.80 11.52 14.75
C THR A 63 1.81 12.49 14.12
N SER A 64 2.95 12.69 14.76
CA SER A 64 4.01 13.58 14.28
C SER A 64 4.68 13.03 13.02
N MET A 65 4.91 11.72 12.97
CA MET A 65 5.42 11.04 11.78
C MET A 65 4.44 11.16 10.60
N ALA A 66 3.15 10.90 10.81
CA ALA A 66 2.14 11.05 9.76
C ALA A 66 2.04 12.51 9.25
N ARG A 67 2.16 13.49 10.17
CA ARG A 67 2.25 14.92 9.81
C ARG A 67 3.51 15.23 8.99
N GLY A 68 4.66 14.69 9.40
CA GLY A 68 5.94 14.88 8.72
C GLY A 68 5.92 14.38 7.27
N LEU A 69 5.22 13.28 6.97
CA LEU A 69 5.04 12.81 5.58
C LEU A 69 4.38 13.87 4.70
N ARG A 70 3.37 14.57 5.23
CA ARG A 70 2.65 15.63 4.51
C ARG A 70 3.49 16.89 4.38
N GLU A 71 4.17 17.30 5.45
CA GLU A 71 5.01 18.51 5.46
C GLU A 71 6.23 18.37 4.55
N ASN A 72 6.78 17.16 4.43
CA ASN A 72 7.91 16.87 3.55
C ASN A 72 7.49 16.56 2.11
N GLY A 73 6.20 16.65 1.79
CA GLY A 73 5.67 16.40 0.44
C GLY A 73 5.72 14.93 0.00
N GLN A 74 5.90 13.99 0.93
CA GLN A 74 5.83 12.55 0.63
C GLN A 74 4.40 12.08 0.40
N VAL A 75 3.42 12.78 0.99
CA VAL A 75 1.99 12.59 0.73
C VAL A 75 1.33 13.93 0.49
N SER A 76 0.36 13.94 -0.43
CA SER A 76 -0.40 15.14 -0.80
C SER A 76 -1.62 15.32 0.10
N ASN A 77 -2.27 16.49 0.00
CA ASN A 77 -3.55 16.69 0.67
C ASN A 77 -4.69 16.01 -0.12
N HIS A 78 -5.43 15.13 0.56
CA HIS A 78 -6.59 14.43 0.02
C HIS A 78 -7.83 14.55 0.93
N ASP A 79 -8.02 15.71 1.57
CA ASP A 79 -9.10 15.96 2.55
C ASP A 79 -10.49 15.49 2.07
N ASP A 80 -10.84 15.72 0.80
CA ASP A 80 -12.16 15.34 0.26
C ASP A 80 -12.31 13.83 0.07
N GLU A 81 -11.24 13.13 -0.34
CA GLU A 81 -11.25 11.67 -0.47
C GLU A 81 -11.23 11.01 0.90
N MET A 82 -10.49 11.58 1.86
CA MET A 82 -10.51 11.16 3.26
C MET A 82 -11.91 11.29 3.88
N LYS A 83 -12.63 12.38 3.60
CA LYS A 83 -14.03 12.54 4.06
C LYS A 83 -14.95 11.49 3.45
N LYS A 84 -14.79 11.17 2.16
CA LYS A 84 -15.57 10.10 1.50
C LYS A 84 -15.25 8.72 2.07
N LEU A 85 -13.98 8.45 2.36
CA LEU A 85 -13.56 7.21 3.00
C LEU A 85 -14.14 7.09 4.41
N ALA A 86 -14.08 8.16 5.19
CA ALA A 86 -14.61 8.20 6.56
C ALA A 86 -16.13 8.10 6.63
N SER A 87 -16.86 8.53 5.59
CA SER A 87 -18.32 8.35 5.54
C SER A 87 -18.74 6.90 5.30
N GLY A 88 -17.81 6.03 4.88
CA GLY A 88 -18.08 4.64 4.54
C GLY A 88 -18.88 4.45 3.24
N ALA A 89 -19.12 5.53 2.49
CA ALA A 89 -19.77 5.44 1.20
C ALA A 89 -18.83 4.85 0.15
N GLU A 90 -19.38 4.11 -0.81
CA GLU A 90 -18.62 3.69 -1.98
C GLU A 90 -18.24 4.90 -2.84
N PHE A 91 -16.99 4.96 -3.26
CA PHE A 91 -16.50 5.93 -4.23
C PHE A 91 -15.29 5.34 -4.95
N GLN A 92 -15.01 5.84 -6.16
CA GLN A 92 -13.76 5.53 -6.83
C GLN A 92 -12.67 6.48 -6.30
N PRO A 93 -11.64 5.98 -5.59
CA PRO A 93 -10.56 6.82 -5.14
C PRO A 93 -9.62 7.15 -6.32
N SER A 94 -8.94 8.29 -6.23
CA SER A 94 -7.89 8.67 -7.17
C SER A 94 -6.66 7.80 -6.96
N GLN A 95 -5.90 7.57 -8.04
CA GLN A 95 -4.65 6.79 -7.92
C GLN A 95 -3.64 7.50 -7.00
N SER A 96 -3.57 8.83 -7.04
CA SER A 96 -2.73 9.61 -6.13
C SER A 96 -3.08 9.38 -4.67
N PHE A 97 -4.38 9.36 -4.35
CA PHE A 97 -4.82 9.09 -2.99
C PHE A 97 -4.48 7.66 -2.55
N CYS A 98 -4.70 6.67 -3.40
CA CYS A 98 -4.31 5.29 -3.11
C CYS A 98 -2.79 5.14 -2.88
N ASN A 99 -1.96 5.78 -3.69
CA ASN A 99 -0.51 5.75 -3.53
C ASN A 99 -0.07 6.42 -2.23
N ASP A 100 -0.67 7.55 -1.87
CA ASP A 100 -0.34 8.29 -0.64
C ASP A 100 -0.82 7.54 0.61
N MET A 101 -1.97 6.85 0.53
CA MET A 101 -2.46 5.96 1.60
C MET A 101 -1.52 4.77 1.81
N GLN A 102 -1.08 4.12 0.73
CA GLN A 102 -0.07 3.05 0.81
C GLN A 102 1.25 3.55 1.40
N THR A 103 1.72 4.73 0.98
CA THR A 103 2.94 5.36 1.50
C THR A 103 2.82 5.59 3.01
N THR A 104 1.68 6.12 3.45
CA THR A 104 1.41 6.37 4.87
C THR A 104 1.37 5.07 5.68
N MET A 105 0.66 4.04 5.21
CA MET A 105 0.59 2.73 5.87
C MET A 105 1.96 2.06 5.97
N ALA A 106 2.74 2.11 4.90
CA ALA A 106 4.10 1.56 4.89
C ALA A 106 5.02 2.28 5.88
N ALA A 107 4.93 3.61 5.96
CA ALA A 107 5.70 4.41 6.90
C ALA A 107 5.34 4.08 8.36
N ILE A 108 4.05 3.96 8.68
CA ILE A 108 3.58 3.56 10.02
C ILE A 108 4.12 2.19 10.39
N ARG A 109 3.96 1.19 9.53
CA ARG A 109 4.47 -0.17 9.77
C ARG A 109 5.98 -0.19 9.96
N SER A 110 6.71 0.55 9.14
CA SER A 110 8.17 0.68 9.27
C SER A 110 8.57 1.35 10.58
N TYR A 111 7.83 2.37 11.03
CA TYR A 111 8.08 3.05 12.29
C TYR A 111 7.87 2.10 13.47
N MET A 112 6.72 1.43 13.53
CA MET A 112 6.38 0.46 14.57
C MET A 112 7.38 -0.71 14.62
N GLY A 113 7.82 -1.20 13.45
CA GLY A 113 8.80 -2.28 13.37
C GLY A 113 10.21 -1.89 13.83
N SER A 114 10.56 -0.60 13.77
CA SER A 114 11.87 -0.09 14.22
C SER A 114 11.87 0.42 15.67
N HIS A 115 10.69 0.55 16.29
CA HIS A 115 10.52 1.04 17.65
C HIS A 115 9.68 0.05 18.49
N PRO A 116 10.15 -1.18 18.74
CA PRO A 116 9.42 -2.12 19.57
C PRO A 116 9.27 -1.62 21.02
N HIS A 117 8.15 -1.97 21.64
CA HIS A 117 7.88 -1.79 23.07
C HIS A 117 8.24 -3.04 23.86
#